data_AF-A0A9P7TPX0-F1
#
_entry.id   AF-A0A9P7TPX0-F1
#
_cell.length_a   1.000
_cell.length_b   1.000
_cell.length_c   1.000
_cell.angle_alpha   90.00
_cell.angle_beta   90.00
_cell.angle_gamma   90.00
#
_symmetry.space_group_name_H-M   'P 1'
#
loop_
_entity.id
_entity.type
_entity.pdbx_description
1 polymer ?
#
loop_
_entity_poly.entity_id
_entity_poly.type
_entity_poly.pdbx_seq_one_letter_code
_entity_poly.pdbx_strand_id
1 'polypeptide(L)'
;MGKRADISSFRELIQDLIRKGYRQEEILSKVNTQLDAQNQRAIGLRTLQQFIKENLSLDKPDLDGVRELVQTLIHEGSRQSDVLRIVNEQLSANNQRSISLSTLKRNIRDWGFNQKANQTDTNSLRELVQTRLAHGDTPREILEHVNTQRRAQNECAITARTLQRRLKDWGLDRKTQHARILRESGEDISELLVQDIPLATIRRSINEAIEEQGIPPISEYALSAHVKSLGFQPQERVRITDELVDCVRSRFFSSGLSDSSLLRDIQQCDNLPCSAYAIRKIRYQHGMKRRCRTEEERVSVLQRGLEFIESDLQRSNVILNLGRESLSHYVRQQGQVLVPRNPLYNIYREIFPEEVQRRTPGNIREPGPNSSGASTDMES
;
A
#
# COMPACT_ATOMS: atom_id res chain seq x y z
N MET A 1 -17.59 -80.79 18.39
CA MET A 1 -16.95 -80.01 17.31
C MET A 1 -17.66 -78.67 17.19
N GLY A 2 -17.02 -77.58 17.63
CA GLY A 2 -17.64 -76.23 17.63
C GLY A 2 -17.86 -75.70 16.21
N LYS A 3 -19.04 -75.13 15.95
CA LYS A 3 -19.39 -74.51 14.67
C LYS A 3 -18.40 -73.38 14.37
N ARG A 4 -18.05 -73.22 13.08
CA ARG A 4 -17.21 -72.13 12.59
C ARG A 4 -17.89 -70.80 12.96
N ALA A 5 -17.13 -69.85 13.52
CA ALA A 5 -17.68 -68.57 13.94
C ALA A 5 -18.25 -67.82 12.73
N ASP A 6 -19.54 -67.51 12.76
CA ASP A 6 -20.19 -66.67 11.76
C ASP A 6 -20.29 -65.25 12.32
N ILE A 7 -19.23 -64.47 12.14
CA ILE A 7 -19.20 -63.08 12.60
C ILE A 7 -20.27 -62.22 11.91
N SER A 8 -20.76 -62.65 10.74
CA SER A 8 -21.76 -61.95 9.94
C SER A 8 -23.11 -61.91 10.65
N SER A 9 -23.46 -62.95 11.42
CA SER A 9 -24.71 -62.99 12.19
C SER A 9 -24.75 -61.99 13.34
N PHE A 10 -23.60 -61.40 13.71
CA PHE A 10 -23.49 -60.38 14.76
C PHE A 10 -23.27 -58.96 14.21
N ARG A 11 -23.49 -58.75 12.91
CA ARG A 11 -23.31 -57.45 12.25
C ARG A 11 -24.09 -56.32 12.93
N GLU A 12 -25.36 -56.54 13.25
CA GLU A 12 -26.21 -55.51 13.89
C GLU A 12 -25.76 -55.21 15.32
N LEU A 13 -25.34 -56.24 16.07
CA LEU A 13 -24.77 -56.08 17.41
C LEU A 13 -23.47 -55.24 17.38
N ILE A 14 -22.58 -55.55 16.43
CA ILE A 14 -21.33 -54.81 16.24
C ILE A 14 -21.62 -53.35 15.87
N GLN A 15 -22.61 -53.10 15.00
CA GLN A 15 -23.03 -51.75 14.63
C GLN A 15 -23.60 -50.96 15.82
N ASP A 16 -24.48 -51.56 16.63
CA ASP A 16 -25.07 -50.91 17.80
C ASP A 16 -24.01 -50.54 18.85
N LEU A 17 -23.04 -51.44 19.08
CA LEU A 17 -21.94 -51.17 20.02
C LEU A 17 -20.99 -50.06 19.51
N ILE A 18 -20.76 -49.97 18.19
CA ILE A 18 -20.02 -48.85 17.60
C ILE A 18 -20.79 -47.53 17.75
N ARG A 19 -22.10 -47.53 17.50
CA ARG A 19 -22.98 -46.35 17.68
C ARG A 19 -22.97 -45.85 19.12
N LYS A 20 -22.89 -46.76 20.09
CA LYS A 20 -22.79 -46.46 21.53
C LYS A 20 -21.38 -46.05 22.00
N GLY A 21 -20.39 -46.05 21.10
CA GLY A 21 -19.04 -45.54 21.38
C GLY A 21 -18.12 -46.49 22.15
N TYR A 22 -18.42 -47.80 22.16
CA TYR A 22 -17.57 -48.80 22.84
C TYR A 22 -16.21 -48.95 22.14
N ARG A 23 -15.17 -49.24 22.93
CA ARG A 23 -13.81 -49.51 22.41
C ARG A 23 -13.77 -50.88 21.72
N GLN A 24 -12.86 -51.06 20.76
CA GLN A 24 -12.77 -52.30 19.97
C GLN A 24 -12.57 -53.56 20.82
N GLU A 25 -11.86 -53.46 21.94
CA GLU A 25 -11.65 -54.58 22.89
C GLU A 25 -12.94 -54.94 23.64
N GLU A 26 -13.77 -53.94 23.98
CA GLU A 26 -15.06 -54.12 24.64
C GLU A 26 -16.09 -54.72 23.67
N ILE A 27 -16.06 -54.27 22.41
CA ILE A 27 -16.86 -54.84 21.33
C ILE A 27 -16.46 -56.31 21.12
N LEU A 28 -15.16 -56.61 21.06
CA LEU A 28 -14.65 -57.98 20.93
C LEU A 28 -15.11 -58.87 22.08
N SER A 29 -14.99 -58.39 23.32
CA SER A 29 -15.43 -59.13 24.51
C SER A 29 -16.91 -59.48 24.42
N LYS A 30 -17.78 -58.51 24.11
CA LYS A 30 -19.22 -58.72 23.99
C LYS A 30 -19.61 -59.64 22.84
N VAL A 31 -18.94 -59.53 21.69
CA VAL A 31 -19.16 -60.41 20.54
C VAL A 31 -18.73 -61.84 20.87
N ASN A 32 -17.59 -62.02 21.54
CA ASN A 32 -17.14 -63.35 21.97
C ASN A 32 -18.05 -63.99 23.02
N THR A 33 -18.61 -63.22 23.97
CA THR A 33 -19.62 -63.73 24.91
C THR A 33 -20.87 -64.25 24.19
N GLN A 34 -21.29 -63.57 23.12
CA GLN A 34 -22.45 -63.99 22.33
C GLN A 34 -22.13 -65.17 21.41
N LEU A 35 -20.91 -65.26 20.89
CA LEU A 35 -20.43 -66.42 20.14
C LEU A 35 -20.38 -67.67 21.04
N ASP A 36 -19.86 -67.53 22.26
CA ASP A 36 -19.83 -68.61 23.24
C ASP A 36 -21.24 -69.09 23.60
N ALA A 37 -22.19 -68.16 23.79
CA ALA A 37 -23.60 -68.50 24.03
C ALA A 37 -24.25 -69.29 22.87
N GLN A 38 -23.74 -69.12 21.64
CA GLN A 38 -24.17 -69.86 20.46
C GLN A 38 -23.31 -71.11 20.16
N ASN A 39 -22.42 -71.51 21.08
CA ASN A 39 -21.45 -72.59 20.90
C ASN A 39 -20.56 -72.43 19.64
N GLN A 40 -20.28 -71.19 19.28
CA GLN A 40 -19.37 -70.83 18.21
C GLN A 40 -17.97 -70.55 18.75
N ARG A 41 -16.95 -70.63 17.90
CA ARG A 41 -15.57 -70.30 18.30
C ARG A 41 -15.42 -68.79 18.51
N ALA A 42 -14.72 -68.38 19.57
CA ALA A 42 -14.30 -67.01 19.76
C ALA A 42 -13.47 -66.50 18.56
N ILE A 43 -13.64 -65.22 18.23
CA ILE A 43 -12.88 -64.52 17.20
C ILE A 43 -11.76 -63.69 17.83
N GLY A 44 -10.69 -63.46 17.05
CA GLY A 44 -9.61 -62.55 17.43
C GLY A 44 -9.90 -61.10 17.06
N LEU A 45 -9.22 -60.15 17.73
CA LEU A 45 -9.31 -58.72 17.43
C LEU A 45 -9.03 -58.40 15.95
N ARG A 46 -8.05 -59.09 15.34
CA ARG A 46 -7.72 -58.92 13.92
C ARG A 46 -8.88 -59.30 13.00
N THR A 47 -9.60 -60.38 13.32
CA THR A 47 -10.78 -60.82 12.55
C THR A 47 -11.92 -59.81 12.67
N LEU A 48 -12.14 -59.27 13.87
CA LEU A 48 -13.12 -58.20 14.10
C LEU A 48 -12.74 -56.92 13.34
N GLN A 49 -11.47 -56.50 13.37
CA GLN A 49 -10.98 -55.33 12.66
C GLN A 49 -11.09 -55.50 11.14
N GLN A 50 -10.72 -56.67 10.62
CA GLN A 50 -10.86 -56.98 9.19
C GLN A 50 -12.34 -56.93 8.78
N PHE A 51 -13.23 -57.50 9.58
CA PHE A 51 -14.67 -57.46 9.33
C PHE A 51 -15.24 -56.04 9.37
N ILE A 52 -14.83 -55.20 10.33
CA ILE A 52 -15.22 -53.78 10.40
C ILE A 52 -14.69 -53.01 9.18
N LYS A 53 -13.46 -53.29 8.76
CA LYS A 53 -12.85 -52.63 7.60
C LYS A 53 -13.51 -53.02 6.28
N GLU A 54 -13.82 -54.31 6.09
CA GLU A 54 -14.33 -54.86 4.83
C GLU A 54 -15.85 -54.74 4.68
N ASN A 55 -16.61 -54.86 5.78
CA ASN A 55 -18.08 -54.99 5.72
C ASN A 55 -18.85 -53.83 6.35
N LEU A 56 -18.15 -52.91 7.02
CA LEU A 56 -18.77 -51.76 7.71
C LEU A 56 -18.30 -50.39 7.18
N SER A 57 -17.42 -50.31 6.16
CA SER A 57 -16.99 -49.07 5.48
C SER A 57 -16.99 -47.81 6.37
N LEU A 58 -16.24 -47.85 7.47
CA LEU A 58 -16.19 -46.73 8.44
C LEU A 58 -15.05 -45.74 8.18
N ASP A 59 -14.29 -45.89 7.10
CA ASP A 59 -12.98 -45.25 7.03
C ASP A 59 -12.95 -43.81 6.50
N LYS A 60 -13.99 -43.30 5.82
CA LYS A 60 -14.13 -41.85 5.58
C LYS A 60 -15.61 -41.47 5.50
N PRO A 61 -16.05 -40.39 6.18
CA PRO A 61 -17.34 -39.79 5.87
C PRO A 61 -17.33 -39.40 4.39
N ASP A 62 -18.37 -39.77 3.65
CA ASP A 62 -18.56 -39.33 2.26
C ASP A 62 -19.03 -37.88 2.29
N LEU A 63 -18.04 -36.99 2.42
CA LEU A 63 -18.26 -35.57 2.52
C LEU A 63 -18.69 -34.97 1.18
N ASP A 64 -18.45 -35.67 0.06
CA ASP A 64 -18.95 -35.27 -1.25
C ASP A 64 -20.46 -35.52 -1.35
N GLY A 65 -20.96 -36.63 -0.80
CA GLY A 65 -22.40 -36.91 -0.70
C GLY A 65 -23.19 -35.93 0.17
N VAL A 66 -22.54 -35.26 1.13
CA VAL A 66 -23.18 -34.24 1.99
C VAL A 66 -22.89 -32.81 1.52
N ARG A 67 -22.09 -32.62 0.46
CA ARG A 67 -21.73 -31.31 -0.07
C ARG A 67 -22.95 -30.52 -0.56
N GLU A 68 -23.84 -31.16 -1.31
CA GLU A 68 -25.08 -30.56 -1.81
C GLU A 68 -26.05 -30.19 -0.68
N LEU A 69 -26.12 -31.04 0.36
CA LEU A 69 -26.92 -30.75 1.55
C LEU A 69 -26.37 -29.53 2.31
N VAL A 70 -25.05 -29.48 2.53
CA VAL A 70 -24.39 -28.33 3.15
C VAL A 70 -24.59 -27.07 2.32
N GLN A 71 -24.49 -27.16 0.99
CA GLN A 71 -24.74 -26.05 0.10
C GLN A 71 -26.18 -25.54 0.25
N THR A 72 -27.17 -26.43 0.19
CA THR A 72 -28.59 -26.08 0.32
C THR A 72 -28.88 -25.42 1.67
N LEU A 73 -28.42 -26.00 2.78
CA LEU A 73 -28.63 -25.46 4.12
C LEU A 73 -27.95 -24.10 4.33
N ILE A 74 -26.80 -23.87 3.69
CA ILE A 74 -26.12 -22.55 3.71
C ILE A 74 -26.93 -21.52 2.90
N HIS A 75 -27.48 -21.88 1.74
CA HIS A 75 -28.33 -20.99 0.95
C HIS A 75 -29.66 -20.67 1.66
N GLU A 76 -30.17 -21.60 2.45
CA GLU A 76 -31.35 -21.41 3.31
C GLU A 76 -31.06 -20.57 4.58
N GLY A 77 -29.81 -20.14 4.80
CA GLY A 77 -29.45 -19.28 5.94
C GLY A 77 -29.36 -20.02 7.29
N SER A 78 -29.23 -21.35 7.27
CA SER A 78 -29.14 -22.15 8.50
C SER A 78 -27.89 -21.80 9.31
N ARG A 79 -28.02 -21.76 10.64
CA ARG A 79 -26.86 -21.50 11.53
C ARG A 79 -25.88 -22.65 11.45
N GLN A 80 -24.59 -22.35 11.63
CA GLN A 80 -23.51 -23.37 11.57
C GLN A 80 -23.69 -24.54 12.54
N SER A 81 -24.32 -24.32 13.69
CA SER A 81 -24.68 -25.37 14.65
C SER A 81 -25.74 -26.31 14.09
N ASP A 82 -26.71 -25.77 13.37
CA ASP A 82 -27.85 -26.50 12.82
C ASP A 82 -27.41 -27.29 11.59
N VAL A 83 -26.57 -26.67 10.74
CA VAL A 83 -25.89 -27.35 9.63
C VAL A 83 -25.06 -28.53 10.15
N LEU A 84 -24.27 -28.34 11.22
CA LEU A 84 -23.49 -29.44 11.79
C LEU A 84 -24.37 -30.57 12.32
N ARG A 85 -25.47 -30.24 13.00
CA ARG A 85 -26.42 -31.23 13.51
C ARG A 85 -27.01 -32.05 12.37
N ILE A 86 -27.56 -31.39 11.34
CA ILE A 86 -28.21 -32.04 10.19
C ILE A 86 -27.20 -32.87 9.38
N VAL A 87 -25.98 -32.37 9.18
CA VAL A 87 -24.90 -33.12 8.52
C VAL A 87 -24.55 -34.37 9.31
N ASN A 88 -24.43 -34.28 10.63
CA ASN A 88 -24.12 -35.44 11.47
C ASN A 88 -25.28 -36.44 11.56
N GLU A 89 -26.54 -35.97 11.52
CA GLU A 89 -27.72 -36.82 11.40
C GLU A 89 -27.72 -37.60 10.07
N GLN A 90 -27.40 -36.93 8.96
CA GLN A 90 -27.32 -37.57 7.63
C GLN A 90 -26.15 -38.54 7.52
N LEU A 91 -24.97 -38.16 8.03
CA LEU A 91 -23.81 -39.05 8.11
C LEU A 91 -24.15 -40.28 8.96
N SER A 92 -24.84 -40.11 10.09
CA SER A 92 -25.29 -41.21 10.95
C SER A 92 -26.29 -42.13 10.23
N ALA A 93 -27.26 -41.56 9.51
CA ALA A 93 -28.24 -42.31 8.71
C ALA A 93 -27.56 -43.17 7.63
N ASN A 94 -26.48 -42.66 7.04
CA ASN A 94 -25.67 -43.36 6.03
C ASN A 94 -24.57 -44.26 6.65
N ASN A 95 -24.59 -44.50 7.96
CA ASN A 95 -23.60 -45.29 8.71
C ASN A 95 -22.17 -44.76 8.63
N GLN A 96 -22.00 -43.44 8.55
CA GLN A 96 -20.73 -42.76 8.46
C GLN A 96 -20.34 -42.07 9.78
N ARG A 97 -19.05 -41.79 9.97
CA ARG A 97 -18.55 -41.11 11.17
C ARG A 97 -19.02 -39.67 11.21
N SER A 98 -19.42 -39.21 12.40
CA SER A 98 -19.71 -37.80 12.65
C SER A 98 -18.46 -36.94 12.50
N ILE A 99 -18.66 -35.68 12.14
CA ILE A 99 -17.60 -34.69 12.00
C ILE A 99 -17.70 -33.60 13.07
N SER A 100 -16.56 -32.98 13.35
CA SER A 100 -16.49 -31.83 14.23
C SER A 100 -16.82 -30.52 13.50
N LEU A 101 -17.20 -29.48 14.25
CA LEU A 101 -17.46 -28.14 13.71
C LEU A 101 -16.23 -27.55 13.00
N SER A 102 -15.02 -27.83 13.48
CA SER A 102 -13.78 -27.34 12.87
C SER A 102 -13.51 -28.04 11.54
N THR A 103 -13.74 -29.36 11.47
CA THR A 103 -13.67 -30.14 10.22
C THR A 103 -14.68 -29.63 9.21
N LEU A 104 -15.92 -29.38 9.62
CA LEU A 104 -16.97 -28.80 8.76
C LEU A 104 -16.55 -27.42 8.24
N LYS A 105 -16.07 -26.52 9.10
CA LYS A 105 -15.61 -25.18 8.71
C LYS A 105 -14.44 -25.21 7.72
N ARG A 106 -13.52 -26.14 7.90
CA ARG A 106 -12.39 -26.35 6.99
C ARG A 106 -12.90 -26.82 5.63
N ASN A 107 -13.77 -27.83 5.60
CA ASN A 107 -14.35 -28.34 4.36
C ASN A 107 -15.19 -27.29 3.62
N ILE A 108 -16.02 -26.50 4.31
CA ILE A 108 -16.77 -25.38 3.71
C ILE A 108 -15.82 -24.35 3.06
N ARG A 109 -14.65 -24.11 3.66
CA ARG A 109 -13.63 -23.23 3.08
C ARG A 109 -12.96 -23.87 1.87
N ASP A 110 -12.57 -25.14 1.98
CA ASP A 110 -11.88 -25.90 0.94
C ASP A 110 -12.78 -26.13 -0.29
N TRP A 111 -14.09 -26.29 -0.07
CA TRP A 111 -15.14 -26.36 -1.11
C TRP A 111 -15.44 -25.02 -1.79
N GLY A 112 -14.81 -23.92 -1.35
CA GLY A 112 -14.95 -22.61 -1.99
C GLY A 112 -16.28 -21.90 -1.72
N PHE A 113 -17.15 -22.44 -0.86
CA PHE A 113 -18.42 -21.80 -0.48
C PHE A 113 -18.20 -20.41 0.16
N ASN A 114 -17.03 -20.18 0.77
CA ASN A 114 -16.65 -18.89 1.35
C ASN A 114 -15.97 -17.92 0.37
N GLN A 115 -15.57 -18.30 -0.85
CA GLN A 115 -14.73 -17.42 -1.70
C GLN A 115 -15.56 -16.56 -2.68
N LYS A 116 -16.53 -17.13 -3.39
CA LYS A 116 -17.41 -16.37 -4.30
C LYS A 116 -18.39 -15.45 -3.56
N ALA A 117 -18.86 -15.89 -2.39
CA ALA A 117 -19.70 -15.07 -1.52
C ALA A 117 -18.93 -13.90 -0.91
N ASN A 118 -17.62 -14.00 -0.62
CA ASN A 118 -16.89 -12.90 0.00
C ASN A 118 -16.35 -11.85 -0.99
N GLN A 119 -15.97 -12.21 -2.22
CA GLN A 119 -15.43 -11.22 -3.18
C GLN A 119 -16.51 -10.34 -3.83
N THR A 120 -17.61 -10.96 -4.26
CA THR A 120 -18.75 -10.24 -4.87
C THR A 120 -19.47 -9.38 -3.82
N ASP A 121 -19.60 -9.88 -2.59
CA ASP A 121 -20.13 -9.16 -1.43
C ASP A 121 -19.19 -8.02 -1.00
N THR A 122 -17.85 -8.17 -1.08
CA THR A 122 -16.94 -7.05 -0.75
C THR A 122 -17.01 -5.89 -1.73
N ASN A 123 -17.20 -6.13 -3.03
CA ASN A 123 -17.31 -5.05 -4.01
C ASN A 123 -18.69 -4.38 -3.94
N SER A 124 -19.76 -5.17 -3.84
CA SER A 124 -21.13 -4.66 -3.64
C SER A 124 -21.25 -3.88 -2.32
N LEU A 125 -20.66 -4.37 -1.23
CA LEU A 125 -20.58 -3.61 0.03
C LEU A 125 -19.73 -2.38 -0.06
N ARG A 126 -18.61 -2.43 -0.80
CA ARG A 126 -17.76 -1.26 -0.97
C ARG A 126 -18.50 -0.16 -1.73
N GLU A 127 -19.18 -0.49 -2.81
CA GLU A 127 -20.02 0.43 -3.58
C GLU A 127 -21.14 0.99 -2.71
N LEU A 128 -21.89 0.14 -2.01
CA LEU A 128 -22.93 0.57 -1.07
C LEU A 128 -22.38 1.55 -0.02
N VAL A 129 -21.27 1.20 0.62
CA VAL A 129 -20.63 2.04 1.64
C VAL A 129 -20.14 3.35 1.02
N GLN A 130 -19.61 3.35 -0.20
CA GLN A 130 -19.20 4.57 -0.91
C GLN A 130 -20.39 5.47 -1.26
N THR A 131 -21.48 4.92 -1.78
CA THR A 131 -22.70 5.68 -2.09
C THR A 131 -23.28 6.29 -0.82
N ARG A 132 -23.31 5.53 0.28
CA ARG A 132 -23.83 5.99 1.57
C ARG A 132 -22.94 7.05 2.22
N LEU A 133 -21.62 6.90 2.10
CA LEU A 133 -20.67 7.96 2.49
C LEU A 133 -20.86 9.23 1.66
N ALA A 134 -21.10 9.12 0.35
CA ALA A 134 -21.38 10.28 -0.50
C ALA A 134 -22.70 10.98 -0.13
N HIS A 135 -23.67 10.24 0.42
CA HIS A 135 -24.91 10.80 0.99
C HIS A 135 -24.74 11.39 2.40
N GLY A 136 -23.53 11.33 2.97
CA GLY A 136 -23.23 11.92 4.28
C GLY A 136 -23.58 11.03 5.48
N ASP A 137 -23.90 9.74 5.27
CA ASP A 137 -24.29 8.84 6.35
C ASP A 137 -23.15 8.63 7.36
N THR A 138 -23.49 8.65 8.64
CA THR A 138 -22.54 8.36 9.72
C THR A 138 -22.14 6.88 9.70
N PRO A 139 -20.98 6.50 10.27
CA PRO A 139 -20.57 5.10 10.36
C PRO A 139 -21.57 4.18 11.06
N ARG A 140 -22.46 4.74 11.90
CA ARG A 140 -23.54 4.01 12.57
C ARG A 140 -24.71 3.75 11.63
N GLU A 141 -25.12 4.74 10.85
CA GLU A 141 -26.17 4.61 9.84
C GLU A 141 -25.73 3.69 8.70
N ILE A 142 -24.47 3.79 8.27
CA ILE A 142 -23.86 2.87 7.31
C ILE A 142 -23.89 1.44 7.85
N LEU A 143 -23.55 1.23 9.12
CA LEU A 143 -23.60 -0.10 9.73
C LEU A 143 -25.02 -0.67 9.77
N GLU A 144 -26.02 0.18 10.05
CA GLU A 144 -27.43 -0.20 10.06
C GLU A 144 -27.92 -0.56 8.66
N HIS A 145 -27.59 0.25 7.65
CA HIS A 145 -27.92 -0.01 6.25
C HIS A 145 -27.27 -1.29 5.74
N VAL A 146 -25.97 -1.45 5.99
CA VAL A 146 -25.23 -2.67 5.64
C VAL A 146 -25.86 -3.89 6.31
N ASN A 147 -26.17 -3.82 7.60
CA ASN A 147 -26.78 -4.95 8.30
C ASN A 147 -28.23 -5.22 7.87
N THR A 148 -28.97 -4.20 7.45
CA THR A 148 -30.32 -4.35 6.91
C THR A 148 -30.29 -5.05 5.56
N GLN A 149 -29.39 -4.63 4.68
CA GLN A 149 -29.21 -5.27 3.36
C GLN A 149 -28.70 -6.71 3.50
N ARG A 150 -27.72 -6.95 4.38
CA ARG A 150 -27.24 -8.30 4.66
C ARG A 150 -28.34 -9.19 5.22
N ARG A 151 -29.18 -8.69 6.14
CA ARG A 151 -30.35 -9.45 6.63
C ARG A 151 -31.36 -9.75 5.53
N ALA A 152 -31.62 -8.81 4.63
CA ALA A 152 -32.50 -9.03 3.47
C ALA A 152 -31.93 -10.09 2.51
N GLN A 153 -30.62 -10.26 2.48
CA GLN A 153 -29.90 -11.29 1.72
C GLN A 153 -29.65 -12.58 2.52
N ASN A 154 -30.26 -12.73 3.71
CA ASN A 154 -30.04 -13.85 4.65
C ASN A 154 -28.58 -14.05 5.12
N GLU A 155 -27.78 -12.98 5.09
CA GLU A 155 -26.40 -12.99 5.52
C GLU A 155 -26.21 -12.53 6.97
N CYS A 156 -25.11 -12.95 7.59
CA CYS A 156 -24.77 -12.52 8.95
C CYS A 156 -24.47 -11.02 9.02
N ALA A 157 -25.01 -10.36 10.06
CA ALA A 157 -24.69 -8.98 10.36
C ALA A 157 -23.19 -8.81 10.70
N ILE A 158 -22.61 -7.69 10.26
CA ILE A 158 -21.25 -7.30 10.59
C ILE A 158 -21.22 -6.42 11.83
N THR A 159 -20.09 -6.46 12.54
CA THR A 159 -19.87 -5.60 13.72
C THR A 159 -19.27 -4.25 13.31
N ALA A 160 -19.40 -3.24 14.18
CA ALA A 160 -18.78 -1.94 13.98
C ALA A 160 -17.25 -2.03 13.80
N ARG A 161 -16.58 -2.95 14.52
CA ARG A 161 -15.13 -3.21 14.36
C ARG A 161 -14.80 -3.77 12.98
N THR A 162 -15.62 -4.68 12.47
CA THR A 162 -15.44 -5.25 11.12
C THR A 162 -15.60 -4.18 10.06
N LEU A 163 -16.61 -3.32 10.18
CA LEU A 163 -16.82 -2.18 9.28
C LEU A 163 -15.64 -1.20 9.34
N GLN A 164 -15.17 -0.82 10.54
CA GLN A 164 -14.02 0.07 10.69
C GLN A 164 -12.73 -0.49 10.08
N ARG A 165 -12.47 -1.79 10.27
CA ARG A 165 -11.31 -2.44 9.64
C ARG A 165 -11.43 -2.38 8.12
N ARG A 166 -12.59 -2.73 7.56
CA ARG A 166 -12.82 -2.65 6.11
C ARG A 166 -12.71 -1.23 5.56
N LEU A 167 -13.27 -0.23 6.25
CA LEU A 167 -13.11 1.18 5.89
C LEU A 167 -11.63 1.59 5.84
N LYS A 168 -10.84 1.16 6.81
CA LYS A 168 -9.39 1.41 6.83
C LYS A 168 -8.67 0.70 5.69
N ASP A 169 -8.97 -0.58 5.46
CA ASP A 169 -8.37 -1.38 4.39
C ASP A 169 -8.72 -0.82 3.00
N TRP A 170 -9.90 -0.25 2.85
CA TRP A 170 -10.35 0.43 1.63
C TRP A 170 -9.90 1.89 1.51
N GLY A 171 -9.25 2.45 2.54
CA GLY A 171 -8.86 3.87 2.59
C GLY A 171 -10.03 4.85 2.66
N LEU A 172 -11.21 4.38 3.08
CA LEU A 172 -12.45 5.14 3.21
C LEU A 172 -12.70 5.62 4.66
N ASP A 173 -11.77 5.40 5.58
CA ASP A 173 -11.89 5.96 6.92
C ASP A 173 -11.56 7.46 6.91
N ARG A 174 -12.27 8.22 7.76
CA ARG A 174 -12.16 9.68 7.87
C ARG A 174 -10.71 10.16 8.04
N LYS A 175 -9.89 9.44 8.82
CA LYS A 175 -8.51 9.86 9.08
C LYS A 175 -7.64 9.69 7.83
N THR A 176 -7.78 8.57 7.13
CA THR A 176 -7.03 8.31 5.90
C THR A 176 -7.48 9.23 4.76
N GLN A 177 -8.78 9.50 4.62
CA GLN A 177 -9.30 10.48 3.66
C GLN A 177 -8.77 11.89 3.94
N HIS A 178 -8.86 12.36 5.19
CA HIS A 178 -8.32 13.66 5.59
C HIS A 178 -6.81 13.75 5.38
N ALA A 179 -6.06 12.71 5.73
CA ALA A 179 -4.60 12.67 5.52
C ALA A 179 -4.23 12.66 4.04
N ARG A 180 -5.06 12.06 3.17
CA ARG A 180 -4.87 12.08 1.73
C ARG A 180 -5.11 13.47 1.17
N ILE A 181 -6.25 14.08 1.48
CA ILE A 181 -6.61 15.43 1.01
C ILE A 181 -5.57 16.45 1.47
N LEU A 182 -5.19 16.44 2.75
CA LEU A 182 -4.16 17.34 3.26
C LEU A 182 -2.80 17.13 2.59
N ARG A 183 -2.45 15.89 2.23
CA ARG A 183 -1.20 15.61 1.52
C ARG A 183 -1.25 16.10 0.07
N GLU A 184 -2.38 15.91 -0.60
CA GLU A 184 -2.60 16.36 -1.98
C GLU A 184 -2.61 17.91 -2.03
N SER A 185 -3.26 18.57 -1.07
CA SER A 185 -3.31 20.03 -0.92
C SER A 185 -2.11 20.62 -0.15
N GLY A 186 -1.11 19.83 0.23
CA GLY A 186 -0.04 20.27 1.13
C GLY A 186 0.84 21.38 0.53
N GLU A 187 0.96 21.40 -0.80
CA GLU A 187 1.69 22.42 -1.54
C GLU A 187 0.90 23.74 -1.61
N ASP A 188 -0.41 23.68 -1.85
CA ASP A 188 -1.31 24.84 -1.86
C ASP A 188 -1.45 25.47 -0.48
N ILE A 189 -1.62 24.63 0.55
CA ILE A 189 -1.63 25.07 1.96
C ILE A 189 -0.34 25.82 2.28
N SER A 190 0.81 25.31 1.81
CA SER A 190 2.10 25.97 2.03
C SER A 190 2.18 27.33 1.32
N GLU A 191 1.66 27.42 0.09
CA GLU A 191 1.64 28.66 -0.69
C GLU A 191 0.75 29.73 -0.05
N LEU A 192 -0.47 29.37 0.33
CA LEU A 192 -1.41 30.27 1.00
C LEU A 192 -0.85 30.76 2.35
N LEU A 193 -0.16 29.89 3.09
CA LEU A 193 0.52 30.28 4.35
C LEU A 193 1.72 31.21 4.12
N VAL A 194 2.39 31.14 2.97
CA VAL A 194 3.47 32.08 2.60
C VAL A 194 2.92 33.47 2.24
N GLN A 195 1.70 33.52 1.70
CA GLN A 195 0.95 34.75 1.43
C GLN A 195 0.28 35.35 2.70
N ASP A 196 0.63 34.86 3.88
CA ASP A 196 0.08 35.26 5.18
C ASP A 196 -1.46 35.11 5.29
N ILE A 197 -2.04 34.18 4.51
CA ILE A 197 -3.48 33.88 4.59
C ILE A 197 -3.76 33.16 5.92
N PRO A 198 -4.75 33.61 6.71
CA PRO A 198 -5.07 32.99 7.98
C PRO A 198 -5.42 31.51 7.84
N LEU A 199 -4.93 30.68 8.78
CA LEU A 199 -5.21 29.24 8.79
C LEU A 199 -6.72 28.95 8.81
N ALA A 200 -7.51 29.82 9.44
CA ALA A 200 -8.97 29.74 9.44
C ALA A 200 -9.59 29.87 8.04
N THR A 201 -9.03 30.73 7.18
CA THR A 201 -9.46 30.95 5.79
C THR A 201 -9.06 29.77 4.92
N ILE A 202 -7.82 29.26 5.07
CA ILE A 202 -7.35 28.06 4.38
C ILE A 202 -8.22 26.85 4.75
N ARG A 203 -8.50 26.67 6.04
CA ARG A 203 -9.39 25.61 6.53
C ARG A 203 -10.79 25.73 5.93
N ARG A 204 -11.34 26.96 5.84
CA ARG A 204 -12.66 27.20 5.28
C ARG A 204 -12.71 26.78 3.81
N SER A 205 -11.78 27.27 3.00
CA SER A 205 -11.68 26.93 1.58
C SER A 205 -11.52 25.42 1.34
N ILE A 206 -10.69 24.75 2.15
CA ILE A 206 -10.53 23.29 2.08
C ILE A 206 -11.83 22.59 2.46
N ASN A 207 -12.49 23.01 3.54
CA ASN A 207 -13.74 22.38 3.97
C ASN A 207 -14.87 22.60 2.97
N GLU A 208 -14.94 23.76 2.29
CA GLU A 208 -15.88 24.03 1.20
C GLU A 208 -15.67 23.03 0.04
N ALA A 209 -14.41 22.83 -0.41
CA ALA A 209 -14.09 21.87 -1.45
C ALA A 209 -14.34 20.40 -1.06
N ILE A 210 -14.25 20.08 0.24
CA ILE A 210 -14.48 18.74 0.79
C ILE A 210 -15.98 18.46 1.00
N GLU A 211 -16.76 19.50 1.31
CA GLU A 211 -18.21 19.43 1.45
C GLU A 211 -18.87 19.10 0.11
N GLU A 212 -18.37 19.64 -1.00
CA GLU A 212 -18.78 19.27 -2.37
C GLU A 212 -18.57 17.77 -2.68
N GLN A 213 -17.66 17.11 -1.96
CA GLN A 213 -17.35 15.69 -2.11
C GLN A 213 -18.08 14.81 -1.08
N GLY A 214 -18.95 15.38 -0.24
CA GLY A 214 -19.66 14.67 0.82
C GLY A 214 -18.77 14.19 1.97
N ILE A 215 -17.54 14.71 2.09
CA ILE A 215 -16.58 14.29 3.09
C ILE A 215 -16.76 15.18 4.35
N PRO A 216 -16.65 14.64 5.58
CA PRO A 216 -16.78 15.45 6.78
C PRO A 216 -15.70 16.53 6.88
N PRO A 217 -16.00 17.69 7.49
CA PRO A 217 -15.03 18.79 7.58
C PRO A 217 -13.78 18.38 8.38
N ILE A 218 -12.65 18.92 7.95
CA ILE A 218 -11.35 18.80 8.61
C ILE A 218 -11.35 19.71 9.84
N SER A 219 -10.89 19.15 10.97
CA SER A 219 -10.76 19.90 12.21
C SER A 219 -9.55 20.84 12.17
N GLU A 220 -9.63 21.93 12.91
CA GLU A 220 -8.53 22.88 13.04
C GLU A 220 -7.26 22.20 13.59
N TYR A 221 -7.43 21.26 14.52
CA TYR A 221 -6.32 20.46 15.05
C TYR A 221 -5.63 19.62 13.97
N ALA A 222 -6.39 18.95 13.10
CA ALA A 222 -5.84 18.12 12.03
C ALA A 222 -5.05 18.96 11.01
N LEU A 223 -5.61 20.11 10.61
CA LEU A 223 -4.91 21.04 9.73
C LEU A 223 -3.67 21.62 10.42
N SER A 224 -3.76 22.02 11.69
CA SER A 224 -2.62 22.54 12.47
C SER A 224 -1.50 21.52 12.62
N ALA A 225 -1.84 20.25 12.87
CA ALA A 225 -0.86 19.16 12.94
C ALA A 225 -0.18 18.93 11.58
N HIS A 226 -0.94 19.02 10.49
CA HIS A 226 -0.38 18.94 9.15
C HIS A 226 0.55 20.11 8.83
N VAL A 227 0.15 21.35 9.15
CA VAL A 227 0.97 22.55 9.01
C VAL A 227 2.26 22.48 9.83
N LYS A 228 2.20 21.94 11.06
CA LYS A 228 3.38 21.61 11.85
C LYS A 228 4.27 20.56 11.18
N SER A 229 3.69 19.52 10.57
CA SER A 229 4.45 18.50 9.83
C SER A 229 5.12 19.06 8.57
N LEU A 230 4.50 20.07 7.95
CA LEU A 230 5.10 20.86 6.88
C LEU A 230 6.17 21.82 7.42
N GLY A 231 6.38 21.92 8.73
CA GLY A 231 7.41 22.72 9.39
C GLY A 231 7.09 24.21 9.48
N PHE A 232 5.79 24.57 9.49
CA PHE A 232 5.31 25.88 9.89
C PHE A 232 5.00 25.86 11.39
N GLN A 233 5.59 26.78 12.17
CA GLN A 233 5.26 26.97 13.58
C GLN A 233 4.30 28.16 13.71
N PRO A 234 3.26 28.09 14.56
CA PRO A 234 2.50 29.26 14.94
C PRO A 234 3.40 30.20 15.73
N GLN A 235 3.77 31.33 15.11
CA GLN A 235 4.42 32.50 15.72
C GLN A 235 5.79 32.29 16.40
N GLU A 236 6.85 32.36 15.60
CA GLU A 236 8.01 33.21 15.94
C GLU A 236 8.67 33.69 14.63
N ARG A 237 8.53 34.99 14.36
CA ARG A 237 8.97 35.62 13.13
C ARG A 237 10.49 35.83 13.19
N VAL A 238 11.27 34.85 12.71
CA VAL A 238 12.64 35.15 12.25
C VAL A 238 12.50 36.28 11.21
N ARG A 239 13.06 37.45 11.51
CA ARG A 239 13.11 38.55 10.55
C ARG A 239 14.00 38.10 9.40
N ILE A 240 13.42 38.00 8.21
CA ILE A 240 14.18 37.71 7.00
C ILE A 240 14.99 38.97 6.68
N THR A 241 16.30 38.88 6.88
CA THR A 241 17.26 39.92 6.50
C THR A 241 17.80 39.64 5.11
N ASP A 242 18.26 40.68 4.41
CA ASP A 242 18.88 40.53 3.08
C ASP A 242 20.14 39.66 3.14
N GLU A 243 20.90 39.74 4.24
CA GLU A 243 22.04 38.86 4.51
C GLU A 243 21.65 37.37 4.54
N LEU A 244 20.52 37.05 5.17
CA LEU A 244 20.01 35.68 5.19
C LEU A 244 19.56 35.23 3.79
N VAL A 245 18.96 36.15 3.02
CA VAL A 245 18.57 35.88 1.63
C VAL A 245 19.80 35.54 0.78
N ASP A 246 20.86 36.32 0.89
CA ASP A 246 22.08 36.14 0.12
C ASP A 246 22.84 34.87 0.51
N CYS A 247 22.89 34.54 1.81
CA CYS A 247 23.45 33.26 2.27
C CYS A 247 22.67 32.06 1.72
N VAL A 248 21.34 32.09 1.79
CA VAL A 248 20.49 31.03 1.23
C VAL A 248 20.69 30.94 -0.28
N ARG A 249 20.71 32.07 -0.99
CA ARG A 249 20.88 32.14 -2.44
C ARG A 249 22.22 31.55 -2.86
N SER A 250 23.31 32.01 -2.25
CA SER A 250 24.66 31.52 -2.52
C SER A 250 24.77 30.01 -2.30
N ARG A 251 24.32 29.49 -1.15
CA ARG A 251 24.42 28.05 -0.87
C ARG A 251 23.50 27.18 -1.73
N PHE A 252 22.34 27.71 -2.10
CA PHE A 252 21.40 27.01 -2.98
C PHE A 252 21.95 26.84 -4.41
N PHE A 253 22.58 27.89 -4.96
CA PHE A 253 23.12 27.86 -6.32
C PHE A 253 24.55 27.29 -6.38
N SER A 254 25.42 27.63 -5.43
CA SER A 254 26.82 27.18 -5.42
C SER A 254 26.97 25.70 -5.07
N SER A 255 26.36 25.29 -3.96
CA SER A 255 26.56 23.95 -3.36
C SER A 255 25.36 23.03 -3.57
N GLY A 256 24.19 23.59 -3.83
CA GLY A 256 22.98 22.82 -4.09
C GLY A 256 22.38 22.06 -2.93
N LEU A 257 22.60 22.60 -1.74
CA LEU A 257 22.15 22.03 -0.49
C LEU A 257 20.64 21.84 -0.43
N SER A 258 20.19 20.82 0.31
CA SER A 258 18.79 20.63 0.73
C SER A 258 18.35 21.72 1.71
N ASP A 259 17.06 21.87 1.98
CA ASP A 259 16.58 22.88 2.94
C ASP A 259 17.04 22.57 4.37
N SER A 260 17.16 21.28 4.69
CA SER A 260 17.73 20.83 5.96
C SER A 260 19.24 21.10 6.04
N SER A 261 19.97 20.94 4.94
CA SER A 261 21.40 21.28 4.87
C SER A 261 21.61 22.80 4.88
N LEU A 262 20.79 23.58 4.17
CA LEU A 262 20.83 25.04 4.24
C LEU A 262 20.60 25.52 5.67
N LEU A 263 19.62 24.95 6.38
CA LEU A 263 19.36 25.30 7.77
C LEU A 263 20.55 25.00 8.66
N ARG A 264 21.09 23.79 8.53
CA ARG A 264 22.25 23.36 9.29
C ARG A 264 23.43 24.29 9.05
N ASP A 265 23.79 24.53 7.80
CA ASP A 265 24.96 25.32 7.45
C ASP A 265 24.78 26.79 7.87
N ILE A 266 23.60 27.38 7.69
CA ILE A 266 23.33 28.78 8.09
C ILE A 266 23.40 28.93 9.60
N GLN A 267 22.88 27.97 10.36
CA GLN A 267 22.93 28.00 11.82
C GLN A 267 24.33 27.69 12.38
N GLN A 268 25.07 26.77 11.75
CA GLN A 268 26.36 26.29 12.28
C GLN A 268 27.56 27.09 11.78
N CYS A 269 27.53 27.59 10.55
CA CYS A 269 28.67 28.29 9.94
C CYS A 269 28.52 29.81 10.01
N ASP A 270 27.29 30.33 9.81
CA ASP A 270 27.07 31.78 9.79
C ASP A 270 26.50 32.32 11.11
N ASN A 271 26.14 31.42 12.05
CA ASN A 271 25.47 31.76 13.31
C ASN A 271 24.25 32.67 13.13
N LEU A 272 23.59 32.63 11.97
CA LEU A 272 22.44 33.46 11.68
C LEU A 272 21.17 32.84 12.29
N PRO A 273 20.33 33.64 12.96
CA PRO A 273 19.04 33.16 13.45
C PRO A 273 18.18 32.79 12.24
N CYS A 274 17.97 31.49 12.03
CA CYS A 274 17.26 30.98 10.88
C CYS A 274 16.37 29.81 11.27
N SER A 275 15.20 29.72 10.63
CA SER A 275 14.28 28.60 10.77
C SER A 275 14.07 27.90 9.43
N ALA A 276 13.66 26.63 9.47
CA ALA A 276 13.28 25.88 8.26
C ALA A 276 12.18 26.59 7.45
N TYR A 277 11.34 27.40 8.12
CA TYR A 277 10.35 28.25 7.49
C TYR A 277 11.00 29.42 6.75
N ALA A 278 11.91 30.16 7.40
CA ALA A 278 12.60 31.31 6.80
C ALA A 278 13.31 30.91 5.50
N ILE A 279 14.03 29.78 5.49
CA ILE A 279 14.73 29.27 4.29
C ILE A 279 13.75 28.97 3.17
N ARG A 280 12.63 28.31 3.48
CA ARG A 280 11.62 27.99 2.46
C ARG A 280 10.96 29.25 1.93
N LYS A 281 10.59 30.19 2.80
CA LYS A 281 10.02 31.48 2.42
C LYS A 281 10.95 32.24 1.48
N ILE A 282 12.23 32.37 1.85
CA ILE A 282 13.27 32.99 1.03
C ILE A 282 13.40 32.26 -0.33
N ARG A 283 13.47 30.93 -0.32
CA ARG A 283 13.58 30.16 -1.56
C ARG A 283 12.41 30.39 -2.52
N TYR A 284 11.18 30.41 -2.01
CA TYR A 284 10.01 30.62 -2.87
C TYR A 284 9.88 32.06 -3.34
N GLN A 285 10.09 33.05 -2.45
CA GLN A 285 10.02 34.47 -2.80
C GLN A 285 11.06 34.87 -3.86
N HIS A 286 12.23 34.23 -3.87
CA HIS A 286 13.29 34.52 -4.84
C HIS A 286 13.39 33.49 -5.97
N GLY A 287 12.33 32.71 -6.23
CA GLY A 287 12.26 31.82 -7.39
C GLY A 287 13.24 30.65 -7.39
N MET A 288 13.82 30.30 -6.24
CA MET A 288 14.77 29.19 -6.04
C MET A 288 14.04 27.85 -5.95
N LYS A 289 13.24 27.52 -6.96
CA LYS A 289 12.49 26.25 -7.06
C LYS A 289 13.44 25.12 -7.50
N ARG A 290 13.24 23.92 -6.94
CA ARG A 290 14.01 22.70 -7.33
C ARG A 290 13.38 21.92 -8.47
N ARG A 291 12.07 22.11 -8.67
CA ARG A 291 11.25 21.38 -9.63
C ARG A 291 10.32 22.39 -10.30
N CYS A 292 10.11 22.20 -11.59
CA CYS A 292 9.12 22.93 -12.38
C CYS A 292 7.90 22.02 -12.51
N ARG A 293 6.72 22.49 -12.12
CA ARG A 293 5.48 21.69 -12.18
C ARG A 293 4.78 21.83 -13.52
N THR A 294 4.84 23.02 -14.10
CA THR A 294 4.19 23.30 -15.39
C THR A 294 5.21 23.32 -16.52
N GLU A 295 4.73 23.20 -17.75
CA GLU A 295 5.60 23.27 -18.93
C GLU A 295 6.08 24.71 -19.15
N GLU A 296 5.24 25.70 -18.86
CA GLU A 296 5.59 27.12 -18.95
C GLU A 296 6.74 27.48 -18.01
N GLU A 297 6.73 26.95 -16.78
CA GLU A 297 7.83 27.13 -15.83
C GLU A 297 9.14 26.51 -16.35
N ARG A 298 9.07 25.32 -16.97
CA ARG A 298 10.24 24.65 -17.54
C ARG A 298 10.83 25.46 -18.68
N VAL A 299 9.98 25.92 -19.60
CA VAL A 299 10.38 26.76 -20.72
C VAL A 299 11.00 28.06 -20.22
N SER A 300 10.40 28.73 -19.23
CA SER A 300 10.93 29.95 -18.63
C SER A 300 12.30 29.75 -17.96
N VAL A 301 12.50 28.64 -17.25
CA VAL A 301 13.80 28.31 -16.63
C VAL A 301 14.86 28.03 -17.69
N LEU A 302 14.51 27.30 -18.76
CA LEU A 302 15.42 27.04 -19.88
C LEU A 302 15.78 28.32 -20.62
N GLN A 303 14.80 29.18 -20.90
CA GLN A 303 14.99 30.47 -21.54
C GLN A 303 15.97 31.34 -20.76
N ARG A 304 15.80 31.47 -19.45
CA ARG A 304 16.76 32.20 -18.60
C ARG A 304 18.16 31.60 -18.61
N GLY A 305 18.27 30.28 -18.71
CA GLY A 305 19.56 29.60 -18.87
C GLY A 305 20.24 29.92 -20.20
N LEU A 306 19.45 30.02 -21.28
CA LEU A 306 19.94 30.40 -22.61
C LEU A 306 20.36 31.86 -22.67
N GLU A 307 19.52 32.76 -22.16
CA GLU A 307 19.82 34.19 -22.05
C GLU A 307 21.15 34.43 -21.30
N PHE A 308 21.38 33.65 -20.23
CA PHE A 308 22.65 33.68 -19.53
C PHE A 308 23.82 33.21 -20.40
N ILE A 309 23.68 32.08 -21.11
CA ILE A 309 24.72 31.56 -22.00
C ILE A 309 25.07 32.58 -23.09
N GLU A 310 24.06 33.16 -23.75
CA GLU A 310 24.26 34.18 -24.78
C GLU A 310 24.96 35.43 -24.24
N SER A 311 24.53 35.90 -23.07
CA SER A 311 25.11 37.07 -22.41
C SER A 311 26.56 36.83 -21.96
N ASP A 312 26.87 35.63 -21.46
CA ASP A 312 28.21 35.28 -21.01
C ASP A 312 29.17 35.05 -22.19
N LEU A 313 28.68 34.51 -23.30
CA LEU A 313 29.48 34.35 -24.53
C LEU A 313 29.95 35.67 -25.13
N GLN A 314 29.19 36.76 -24.93
CA GLN A 314 29.64 38.10 -25.29
C GLN A 314 30.82 38.60 -24.44
N ARG A 315 31.04 37.97 -23.27
CA ARG A 315 32.05 38.37 -22.29
C ARG A 315 33.23 37.39 -22.22
N SER A 316 32.99 36.10 -22.48
CA SER A 316 33.92 35.01 -22.19
C SER A 316 33.66 33.80 -23.07
N ASN A 317 34.73 33.15 -23.54
CA ASN A 317 34.66 31.89 -24.30
C ASN A 317 34.72 30.64 -23.42
N VAL A 318 34.59 30.76 -22.09
CA VAL A 318 34.68 29.62 -21.16
C VAL A 318 33.58 28.59 -21.41
N ILE A 319 32.35 29.05 -21.66
CA ILE A 319 31.19 28.17 -21.91
C ILE A 319 31.43 27.24 -23.10
N LEU A 320 32.14 27.73 -24.14
CA LEU A 320 32.47 26.97 -25.34
C LEU A 320 33.42 25.80 -25.10
N ASN A 321 33.92 25.60 -23.88
CA ASN A 321 34.77 24.47 -23.50
C ASN A 321 34.11 23.54 -22.46
N LEU A 322 32.91 23.87 -21.96
CA LEU A 322 32.25 23.12 -20.87
C LEU A 322 31.45 21.92 -21.38
N GLY A 323 31.72 20.73 -20.81
CA GLY A 323 30.93 19.53 -21.07
C GLY A 323 29.54 19.58 -20.44
N ARG A 324 28.70 18.57 -20.70
CA ARG A 324 27.30 18.50 -20.24
C ARG A 324 27.11 18.82 -18.74
N GLU A 325 27.91 18.20 -17.88
CA GLU A 325 27.80 18.42 -16.43
C GLU A 325 28.33 19.80 -16.04
N SER A 326 29.54 20.15 -16.49
CA SER A 326 30.19 21.42 -16.20
C SER A 326 29.36 22.62 -16.67
N LEU A 327 28.68 22.52 -17.81
CA LEU A 327 27.80 23.58 -18.33
C LEU A 327 26.62 23.83 -17.38
N SER A 328 25.91 22.76 -16.98
CA SER A 328 24.79 22.89 -16.05
C SER A 328 25.21 23.42 -14.69
N HIS A 329 26.41 23.05 -14.22
CA HIS A 329 26.98 23.57 -12.98
C HIS A 329 27.38 25.04 -13.11
N TYR A 330 27.97 25.43 -14.24
CA TYR A 330 28.39 26.80 -14.49
C TYR A 330 27.20 27.77 -14.58
N VAL A 331 26.18 27.44 -15.37
CA VAL A 331 24.95 28.25 -15.47
C VAL A 331 24.23 28.35 -14.13
N ARG A 332 24.25 27.28 -13.33
CA ARG A 332 23.71 27.30 -11.98
C ARG A 332 24.46 28.27 -11.06
N GLN A 333 25.79 28.22 -11.06
CA GLN A 333 26.62 29.00 -10.15
C GLN A 333 26.67 30.48 -10.55
N GLN A 334 26.95 30.76 -11.83
CA GLN A 334 27.17 32.11 -12.34
C GLN A 334 25.86 32.79 -12.77
N GLY A 335 24.96 32.04 -13.39
CA GLY A 335 23.66 32.56 -13.82
C GLY A 335 22.59 32.54 -12.73
N GLN A 336 22.84 31.85 -11.60
CA GLN A 336 21.85 31.65 -10.54
C GLN A 336 20.52 31.07 -11.07
N VAL A 337 20.61 30.19 -12.08
CA VAL A 337 19.46 29.49 -12.67
C VAL A 337 19.61 27.99 -12.50
N LEU A 338 18.61 27.34 -11.90
CA LEU A 338 18.60 25.88 -11.76
C LEU A 338 18.04 25.21 -13.01
N VAL A 339 18.88 25.04 -14.03
CA VAL A 339 18.50 24.44 -15.32
C VAL A 339 18.66 22.91 -15.35
N PRO A 340 17.72 22.17 -15.97
CA PRO A 340 17.86 20.75 -16.24
C PRO A 340 19.07 20.43 -17.14
N ARG A 341 19.87 19.43 -16.75
CA ARG A 341 21.15 19.08 -17.42
C ARG A 341 20.99 18.71 -18.90
N ASN A 342 20.09 17.78 -19.20
CA ASN A 342 19.96 17.25 -20.57
C ASN A 342 19.28 18.27 -21.52
N PRO A 343 18.16 18.91 -21.15
CA PRO A 343 17.55 19.93 -22.01
C PRO A 343 18.51 21.08 -22.34
N LEU A 344 19.23 21.61 -21.35
CA LEU A 344 20.19 22.69 -21.57
C LEU A 344 21.31 22.27 -22.53
N TYR A 345 21.87 21.07 -22.35
CA TYR A 345 22.96 20.59 -23.19
C TYR A 345 22.51 20.23 -24.62
N ASN A 346 21.28 19.74 -24.78
CA ASN A 346 20.72 19.48 -26.11
C ASN A 346 20.62 20.78 -26.91
N ILE A 347 20.08 21.84 -26.30
CA ILE A 347 19.99 23.15 -26.93
C ILE A 347 21.38 23.72 -27.19
N TYR A 348 22.30 23.63 -26.22
CA TYR A 348 23.70 24.05 -26.41
C TYR A 348 24.38 23.32 -27.59
N ARG A 349 24.13 22.02 -27.76
CA ARG A 349 24.69 21.22 -28.87
C ARG A 349 24.09 21.64 -30.23
N GLU A 350 22.82 22.02 -30.26
CA GLU A 350 22.17 22.53 -31.48
C GLU A 350 22.74 23.88 -31.89
N ILE A 351 23.05 24.76 -30.92
CA ILE A 351 23.60 26.09 -31.17
C ILE A 351 25.10 26.02 -31.51
N PHE A 352 25.87 25.13 -30.86
CA PHE A 352 27.34 25.02 -31.03
C PHE A 352 27.80 23.60 -31.41
N PRO A 353 27.38 23.08 -32.58
CA PRO A 353 27.69 21.70 -32.97
C PRO A 353 29.18 21.46 -33.18
N GLU A 354 29.92 22.44 -33.69
CA GLU A 354 31.36 22.32 -33.98
C GLU A 354 32.20 22.16 -32.70
N GLU A 355 31.93 22.97 -31.68
CA GLU A 355 32.68 22.94 -30.41
C GLU A 355 32.41 21.65 -29.62
N VAL A 356 31.24 21.05 -29.80
CA VAL A 356 30.93 19.73 -29.24
C VAL A 356 31.66 18.62 -30.01
N GLN A 357 31.73 18.70 -31.34
CA GLN A 357 32.41 17.71 -32.18
C GLN A 357 33.92 17.69 -31.93
N ARG A 358 34.57 18.85 -31.76
CA ARG A 358 36.02 18.97 -31.48
C ARG A 358 36.46 18.25 -30.20
N ARG A 359 35.54 18.00 -29.26
CA ARG A 359 35.81 17.32 -27.98
C ARG A 359 35.59 15.81 -28.01
N THR A 360 35.07 15.26 -29.11
CA THR A 360 34.86 13.82 -29.22
C THR A 360 36.22 13.13 -29.37
N PRO A 361 36.55 12.12 -28.53
CA PRO A 361 37.86 11.46 -28.56
C PRO A 361 38.00 10.71 -29.90
N GLY A 362 38.67 11.33 -30.86
CA GLY A 362 38.79 10.84 -32.23
C GLY A 362 39.13 11.92 -33.26
N ASN A 363 39.02 13.21 -32.91
CA ASN A 363 39.32 14.33 -33.81
C ASN A 363 40.54 15.17 -33.36
N ILE A 364 41.53 14.53 -32.74
CA ILE A 364 42.83 15.17 -32.49
C ILE A 364 43.58 15.20 -33.82
N ARG A 365 43.64 16.36 -34.47
CA ARG A 365 44.68 16.60 -35.49
C ARG A 365 46.02 16.65 -34.78
N GLU A 366 46.92 15.74 -35.14
CA GLU A 366 48.32 15.82 -34.74
C GLU A 366 48.90 17.19 -35.16
N PRO A 367 49.66 17.86 -34.28
CA PRO A 367 50.39 19.05 -34.68
C PRO A 367 51.45 18.64 -35.72
N GLY A 368 51.37 19.21 -36.93
CA GLY A 368 52.30 18.94 -38.01
C GLY A 368 53.75 19.31 -37.64
N PRO A 369 54.75 18.61 -38.21
CA PRO A 369 56.15 18.84 -37.88
C PRO A 369 56.69 20.10 -38.57
N ASN A 370 57.63 20.75 -37.88
CA ASN A 370 58.62 21.74 -38.34
C ASN A 370 58.30 23.22 -38.06
N SER A 371 59.00 23.80 -37.08
CA SER A 371 60.27 24.49 -37.37
C SER A 371 60.97 24.90 -36.07
N SER A 372 61.80 24.01 -35.54
CA SER A 372 62.94 24.38 -34.70
C SER A 372 64.05 24.88 -35.63
N GLY A 373 64.63 26.04 -35.34
CA GLY A 373 65.94 26.39 -35.92
C GLY A 373 66.15 27.89 -36.15
N ALA A 374 66.66 28.57 -35.12
CA ALA A 374 67.89 29.35 -35.24
C ALA A 374 68.29 29.89 -33.85
N SER A 375 69.31 29.25 -33.26
CA SER A 375 70.29 29.86 -32.35
C SER A 375 70.93 31.09 -33.04
N THR A 376 71.59 32.06 -32.41
CA THR A 376 72.67 32.00 -31.40
C THR A 376 73.07 33.45 -31.06
N ASP A 377 73.48 33.67 -29.81
CA ASP A 377 74.62 34.49 -29.33
C ASP A 377 74.71 36.04 -29.36
N MET A 378 75.21 36.47 -28.19
CA MET A 378 76.18 37.51 -27.84
C MET A 378 75.77 38.95 -27.51
N GLU A 379 75.91 39.24 -26.21
CA GLU A 379 76.61 40.37 -25.57
C GLU A 379 76.91 41.61 -26.42
N SER A 380 76.39 42.76 -25.97
CA SER A 380 77.18 43.90 -25.44
C SER A 380 76.28 44.83 -24.63
#